data_AF-A0A672USM5-F1
#
_entry.id   AF-A0A672USM5-F1
#
_cell.length_a   1.000
_cell.length_b   1.000
_cell.length_c   1.000
_cell.angle_alpha   90.00
_cell.angle_beta   90.00
_cell.angle_gamma   90.00
#
_symmetry.space_group_name_H-M   'P 1'
#
loop_
_entity.id
_entity.type
_entity.pdbx_description
1 polymer ?
#
loop_
_entity_poly.entity_id
_entity_poly.type
_entity_poly.pdbx_seq_one_letter_code
_entity_poly.pdbx_strand_id
1 'polypeptide(L)'
;VTPGPGASSVPPGLAPRPHALPDYVVRYPAIRSSQQREGYKGVFQDQLWEYTELLREIHSTLRRELEAGSTSTAPAARWAHWVSPGAPECVFAPQDGSRMAHVLHEYMRKKKDWAFLAKQQRCEYLKQKLTHIKARIQEYDRDCNWV
;
A
#
# COMPACT_ATOMS: atom_id res chain seq x y z
N VAL A 1 13.99 11.26 -59.77
CA VAL A 1 12.89 11.64 -58.85
C VAL A 1 11.97 10.43 -58.84
N THR A 2 11.69 9.68 -57.78
CA THR A 2 11.49 9.94 -56.34
C THR A 2 11.53 8.56 -55.60
N PRO A 3 11.51 8.52 -54.25
CA PRO A 3 12.25 7.54 -53.43
C PRO A 3 11.38 6.47 -52.72
N GLY A 4 12.06 5.51 -52.07
CA GLY A 4 11.69 5.09 -50.71
C GLY A 4 11.69 3.59 -50.42
N PRO A 5 12.67 3.04 -49.66
CA PRO A 5 12.43 1.86 -48.85
C PRO A 5 11.68 2.31 -47.59
N GLY A 6 10.47 1.79 -47.40
CA GLY A 6 9.71 1.94 -46.16
C GLY A 6 10.42 1.26 -45.02
N ALA A 7 11.32 1.99 -44.35
CA ALA A 7 11.76 1.65 -43.01
C ALA A 7 10.53 1.71 -42.11
N SER A 8 9.99 0.54 -41.79
CA SER A 8 8.95 0.37 -40.78
C SER A 8 9.50 0.93 -39.47
N SER A 9 9.16 2.18 -39.21
CA SER A 9 9.54 2.92 -38.02
C SER A 9 8.64 2.41 -36.92
N VAL A 10 9.11 1.40 -36.20
CA VAL A 10 8.43 0.90 -35.00
C VAL A 10 8.25 2.10 -34.05
N PRO A 11 7.03 2.41 -33.60
CA PRO A 11 6.80 3.54 -32.71
C PRO A 11 7.57 3.35 -31.40
N PRO A 12 8.25 4.38 -30.85
CA PRO A 12 9.00 4.30 -29.58
C PRO A 12 8.15 4.10 -28.32
N GLY A 13 6.97 3.47 -28.42
CA GLY A 13 5.98 3.39 -27.35
C GLY A 13 5.91 2.06 -26.60
N LEU A 14 6.61 1.01 -27.06
CA LEU A 14 6.45 -0.36 -26.53
C LEU A 14 7.77 -1.05 -26.19
N ALA A 15 8.85 -0.31 -25.98
CA ALA A 15 9.99 -0.88 -25.27
C ALA A 15 9.59 -1.04 -23.79
N PRO A 16 9.61 -2.26 -23.21
CA PRO A 16 9.46 -2.43 -21.77
C PRO A 16 10.52 -1.53 -21.13
N ARG A 17 10.09 -0.58 -20.30
CA ARG A 17 11.04 0.23 -19.53
C ARG A 17 11.98 -0.77 -18.85
N PRO A 18 13.30 -0.72 -19.08
CA PRO A 18 14.22 -1.61 -18.39
C PRO A 18 13.90 -1.48 -16.92
N HIS A 19 13.54 -2.61 -16.30
CA HIS A 19 13.15 -2.65 -14.89
C HIS A 19 14.28 -1.97 -14.12
N ALA A 20 14.04 -0.72 -13.71
CA ALA A 20 15.03 0.05 -13.00
C ALA A 20 15.35 -0.75 -11.74
N LEU A 21 16.64 -1.01 -11.52
CA LEU A 21 17.07 -1.70 -10.31
C LEU A 21 16.44 -1.00 -9.10
N PRO A 22 15.89 -1.75 -8.13
CA PRO A 22 15.31 -1.13 -6.95
C PRO A 22 16.32 -0.21 -6.28
N ASP A 23 15.88 0.95 -5.82
CA ASP A 23 16.77 2.00 -5.32
C ASP A 23 17.63 1.52 -4.15
N TYR A 24 17.10 0.63 -3.30
CA TYR A 24 17.84 0.03 -2.20
C TYR A 24 19.01 -0.86 -2.67
N VAL A 25 18.95 -1.46 -3.86
CA VAL A 25 20.08 -2.22 -4.40
C VAL A 25 21.24 -1.29 -4.74
N VAL A 26 20.93 -0.11 -5.28
CA VAL A 26 21.91 0.92 -5.63
C VAL A 26 22.45 1.62 -4.37
N ARG A 27 21.60 1.89 -3.38
CA ARG A 27 21.98 2.56 -2.12
C ARG A 27 22.79 1.68 -1.17
N TYR A 28 22.59 0.36 -1.22
CA TYR A 28 23.24 -0.59 -0.33
C TYR A 28 24.05 -1.64 -1.10
N PRO A 29 25.18 -1.25 -1.75
CA PRO A 29 26.08 -2.20 -2.41
C PRO A 29 26.81 -3.13 -1.43
N ALA A 30 27.70 -3.98 -1.95
CA ALA A 30 28.58 -4.82 -1.13
C ALA A 30 29.40 -3.98 -0.13
N ILE A 31 29.42 -4.43 1.13
CA ILE A 31 30.10 -3.74 2.23
C ILE A 31 31.60 -3.97 2.10
N ARG A 32 32.40 -2.92 2.33
CA ARG A 32 33.86 -2.95 2.20
C ARG A 32 34.60 -2.59 3.49
N SER A 33 33.90 -2.24 4.56
CA SER A 33 34.50 -1.87 5.84
C SER A 33 33.55 -2.08 7.02
N SER A 34 34.12 -2.27 8.21
CA SER A 34 33.35 -2.45 9.45
C SER A 34 32.52 -1.22 9.81
N GLN A 35 33.02 -0.01 9.52
CA GLN A 35 32.24 1.22 9.72
C GLN A 35 30.99 1.25 8.82
N GLN A 36 31.13 0.85 7.55
CA GLN A 36 30.00 0.77 6.62
C GLN A 36 28.99 -0.29 7.06
N ARG A 37 29.49 -1.43 7.58
CA ARG A 37 28.66 -2.49 8.17
C ARG A 37 27.82 -1.99 9.34
N GLU A 38 28.43 -1.29 10.29
CA GLU A 38 27.71 -0.69 11.43
C GLU A 38 26.68 0.35 10.97
N GLY A 39 26.99 1.14 9.94
CA GLY A 39 26.03 2.04 9.31
C GLY A 39 24.83 1.31 8.71
N TYR A 40 25.05 0.19 7.99
CA TYR A 40 23.98 -0.62 7.43
C TYR A 40 23.12 -1.25 8.53
N LYS A 41 23.74 -1.70 9.62
CA LYS A 41 23.05 -2.23 10.80
C LYS A 41 22.16 -1.16 11.46
N GLY A 42 22.64 0.06 11.62
CA GLY A 42 21.84 1.17 12.16
C GLY A 42 20.60 1.46 11.30
N VAL A 43 20.78 1.55 9.99
CA VAL A 43 19.66 1.71 9.04
C VAL A 43 18.70 0.52 9.10
N PHE A 44 19.22 -0.70 9.17
CA PHE A 44 18.39 -1.89 9.27
C PHE A 44 17.50 -1.85 10.50
N GLN A 45 18.04 -1.46 11.66
CA GLN A 45 17.27 -1.38 12.91
C GLN A 45 16.18 -0.30 12.85
N ASP A 46 16.52 0.90 12.37
CA ASP A 46 15.57 1.99 12.20
C ASP A 46 14.41 1.60 11.26
N GLN A 47 14.75 1.05 10.10
CA GLN A 47 13.76 0.68 9.09
C GLN A 47 12.96 -0.58 9.49
N LEU A 48 13.54 -1.46 10.31
CA LEU A 48 12.82 -2.59 10.89
C LEU A 48 11.75 -2.10 11.88
N TRP A 49 12.07 -1.07 12.69
CA TRP A 49 11.09 -0.45 13.56
C TRP A 49 9.90 0.10 12.75
N GLU A 50 10.18 0.86 11.67
CA GLU A 50 9.14 1.37 10.77
C GLU A 50 8.27 0.23 10.20
N TYR A 51 8.90 -0.86 9.73
CA TYR A 51 8.19 -2.02 9.21
C TYR A 51 7.28 -2.68 10.25
N THR A 52 7.77 -2.87 11.48
CA THR A 52 6.98 -3.49 12.56
C THR A 52 5.79 -2.64 12.97
N GLU A 53 5.98 -1.32 13.01
CA GLU A 53 4.92 -0.37 13.34
C GLU A 53 3.84 -0.37 12.25
N LEU A 54 4.25 -0.39 10.98
CA LEU A 54 3.34 -0.45 9.85
C LEU A 54 2.52 -1.75 9.81
N LEU A 55 3.15 -2.90 10.08
CA LEU A 55 2.44 -4.17 10.21
C LEU A 55 1.42 -4.14 11.35
N ARG A 56 1.78 -3.56 12.49
CA ARG A 56 0.87 -3.38 13.63
C ARG A 56 -0.36 -2.58 13.21
N GLU A 57 -0.16 -1.49 12.48
CA GLU A 57 -1.25 -0.65 12.00
C GLU A 57 -2.15 -1.40 10.99
N ILE A 58 -1.57 -2.10 10.03
CA ILE A 58 -2.31 -2.93 9.05
C ILE A 58 -3.16 -3.98 9.77
N HIS A 59 -2.58 -4.74 10.71
CA HIS A 59 -3.31 -5.74 11.48
C HIS A 59 -4.41 -5.12 12.34
N SER A 60 -4.19 -3.94 12.91
CA SER A 60 -5.23 -3.22 13.67
C SER A 60 -6.40 -2.78 12.79
N THR A 61 -6.10 -2.39 11.54
CA THR A 61 -7.11 -1.96 10.56
C THR A 61 -7.95 -3.15 10.13
N LEU A 62 -7.30 -4.26 9.77
CA LEU A 62 -7.96 -5.52 9.41
C LEU A 62 -8.84 -6.05 10.56
N ARG A 63 -8.35 -6.00 11.80
CA ARG A 63 -9.13 -6.39 12.98
C ARG A 63 -10.38 -5.52 13.12
N ARG A 64 -10.24 -4.20 13.00
CA ARG A 64 -11.39 -3.28 13.10
C ARG A 64 -12.43 -3.55 12.01
N GLU A 65 -12.00 -3.89 10.80
CA GLU A 65 -12.90 -4.26 9.71
C GLU A 65 -13.62 -5.58 9.97
N LEU A 66 -12.93 -6.58 10.54
CA LEU A 66 -13.54 -7.84 10.96
C LEU A 66 -14.61 -7.63 12.06
N GLU A 67 -14.32 -6.79 13.05
CA GLU A 67 -15.27 -6.44 14.13
C GLU A 67 -16.46 -5.62 13.60
N ALA A 68 -16.22 -4.69 12.69
CA ALA A 68 -17.28 -3.91 12.03
C ALA A 68 -18.16 -4.79 11.12
N GLY A 69 -17.57 -5.80 10.47
CA GLY A 69 -18.31 -6.81 9.72
C GLY A 69 -19.15 -7.72 10.62
N SER A 70 -18.64 -8.10 11.79
CA SER A 70 -19.36 -8.94 12.77
C SER A 70 -20.50 -8.19 13.47
N THR A 71 -20.33 -6.89 13.72
CA THR A 71 -21.39 -6.02 14.28
C THR A 71 -22.42 -5.55 13.24
N SER A 72 -22.28 -5.94 11.97
CA SER A 72 -23.25 -5.65 10.90
C SER A 72 -24.50 -6.53 10.91
N THR A 73 -24.67 -7.41 11.91
CA THR A 73 -25.99 -7.98 12.23
C THR A 73 -26.85 -6.90 12.87
N ALA A 74 -27.60 -6.20 12.00
CA ALA A 74 -28.68 -5.23 12.23
C ALA A 74 -28.33 -3.73 12.15
N PRO A 75 -28.40 -3.14 10.94
CA PRO A 75 -29.20 -1.93 10.75
C PRO A 75 -30.70 -2.26 10.77
N ALA A 76 -31.12 -3.48 10.39
CA ALA A 76 -32.29 -4.24 10.86
C ALA A 76 -33.39 -3.44 11.59
N ALA A 77 -33.11 -3.28 12.87
CA ALA A 77 -34.06 -2.84 13.87
C ALA A 77 -34.30 -1.32 13.89
N ARG A 78 -33.50 -0.51 13.18
CA ARG A 78 -33.68 0.95 13.18
C ARG A 78 -34.65 1.45 12.10
N TRP A 79 -34.85 0.68 11.02
CA TRP A 79 -35.81 1.01 9.95
C TRP A 79 -37.22 0.47 10.23
N ALA A 80 -37.36 -0.50 11.13
CA ALA A 80 -38.65 -1.12 11.47
C ALA A 80 -39.66 -0.14 12.09
N HIS A 81 -39.22 1.02 12.60
CA HIS A 81 -40.13 2.07 13.09
C HIS A 81 -40.75 2.92 11.96
N TRP A 82 -40.18 2.92 10.75
CA TRP A 82 -40.55 3.87 9.68
C TRP A 82 -41.36 3.27 8.53
N VAL A 83 -41.70 1.97 8.58
CA VAL A 83 -42.48 1.31 7.52
C VAL A 83 -43.85 0.84 8.05
N SER A 84 -44.70 1.84 8.36
CA SER A 84 -46.17 1.91 8.16
C SER A 84 -47.14 1.00 8.96
N PRO A 85 -48.48 1.30 9.01
CA PRO A 85 -49.25 2.24 8.17
C PRO A 85 -50.22 3.18 8.93
N GLY A 86 -50.29 4.46 8.53
CA GLY A 86 -51.42 5.32 8.88
C GLY A 86 -51.14 6.82 8.97
N ALA A 87 -50.75 7.48 7.89
CA ALA A 87 -50.88 8.94 7.77
C ALA A 87 -50.92 9.37 6.29
N PRO A 88 -51.79 10.33 5.91
CA PRO A 88 -52.05 10.70 4.52
C PRO A 88 -50.93 11.57 3.93
N GLU A 89 -50.92 11.60 2.60
CA GLU A 89 -49.97 12.24 1.70
C GLU A 89 -49.43 13.60 2.17
N CYS A 90 -48.11 13.68 2.30
CA CYS A 90 -47.37 14.94 2.13
C CYS A 90 -46.25 14.72 1.12
N VAL A 91 -46.37 15.49 0.05
CA VAL A 91 -45.55 15.52 -1.16
C VAL A 91 -44.29 16.39 -0.92
N PHE A 92 -43.15 15.92 -1.45
CA PHE A 92 -41.80 16.54 -1.55
C PHE A 92 -40.79 16.46 -0.36
N ALA A 93 -39.90 15.46 -0.50
CA ALA A 93 -38.43 15.46 -0.36
C ALA A 93 -37.73 16.23 0.79
N PRO A 94 -36.83 15.51 1.48
CA PRO A 94 -35.42 15.89 1.53
C PRO A 94 -34.53 14.71 1.10
N GLN A 95 -34.35 14.51 -0.21
CA GLN A 95 -33.52 13.42 -0.75
C GLN A 95 -32.02 13.77 -0.88
N ASP A 96 -31.65 15.04 -0.70
CA ASP A 96 -30.26 15.50 -0.89
C ASP A 96 -29.31 15.11 0.25
N GLY A 97 -29.78 15.03 1.49
CA GLY A 97 -28.95 14.63 2.63
C GLY A 97 -28.46 13.18 2.55
N SER A 98 -29.33 12.26 2.11
CA SER A 98 -29.01 10.83 2.00
C SER A 98 -28.08 10.52 0.84
N ARG A 99 -28.24 11.21 -0.30
CA ARG A 99 -27.34 11.05 -1.47
C ARG A 99 -25.94 11.58 -1.16
N MET A 100 -25.86 12.76 -0.55
CA MET A 100 -24.56 13.33 -0.13
C MET A 100 -23.88 12.46 0.94
N ALA A 101 -24.62 11.96 1.92
CA ALA A 101 -24.08 11.06 2.94
C ALA A 101 -23.54 9.75 2.33
N HIS A 102 -24.25 9.17 1.36
CA HIS A 102 -23.81 7.97 0.65
C HIS A 102 -22.52 8.24 -0.16
N VAL A 103 -22.45 9.36 -0.88
CA VAL A 103 -21.25 9.75 -1.65
C VAL A 103 -20.06 9.97 -0.72
N LEU A 104 -20.24 10.64 0.42
CA LEU A 104 -19.18 10.85 1.41
C LEU A 104 -18.71 9.54 2.04
N HIS A 105 -19.64 8.64 2.36
CA HIS A 105 -19.32 7.31 2.90
C HIS A 105 -18.47 6.49 1.91
N GLU A 106 -18.89 6.44 0.64
CA GLU A 106 -18.16 5.75 -0.42
C GLU A 106 -16.76 6.34 -0.66
N TYR A 107 -16.64 7.67 -0.64
CA TYR A 107 -15.35 8.34 -0.74
C TYR A 107 -14.42 7.99 0.42
N MET A 108 -14.93 8.03 1.66
CA MET A 108 -14.15 7.71 2.85
C MET A 108 -13.74 6.24 2.89
N ARG A 109 -14.60 5.33 2.42
CA ARG A 109 -14.27 3.90 2.25
C ARG A 109 -13.14 3.71 1.25
N LYS A 110 -13.29 4.22 0.02
CA LYS A 110 -12.23 4.14 -1.00
C LYS A 110 -10.93 4.78 -0.52
N LYS A 111 -10.99 5.92 0.18
CA LYS A 111 -9.79 6.57 0.74
C LYS A 111 -9.08 5.68 1.77
N LYS A 112 -9.82 4.96 2.61
CA LYS A 112 -9.26 3.96 3.52
C LYS A 112 -8.61 2.81 2.74
N ASP A 113 -9.27 2.31 1.70
CA ASP A 113 -8.73 1.24 0.84
C ASP A 113 -7.43 1.68 0.16
N TRP A 114 -7.40 2.90 -0.40
CA TRP A 114 -6.18 3.49 -0.99
C TRP A 114 -5.07 3.66 0.04
N ALA A 115 -5.38 4.17 1.23
CA ALA A 115 -4.40 4.33 2.31
C ALA A 115 -3.88 2.97 2.81
N PHE A 116 -4.74 1.97 2.88
CA PHE A 116 -4.39 0.60 3.24
C PHE A 116 -3.46 -0.03 2.19
N LEU A 117 -3.80 0.09 0.90
CA LEU A 117 -2.95 -0.39 -0.20
C LEU A 117 -1.58 0.30 -0.21
N ALA A 118 -1.52 1.61 0.06
CA ALA A 118 -0.26 2.33 0.17
C ALA A 118 0.61 1.80 1.32
N LYS A 119 0.01 1.50 2.49
CA LYS A 119 0.72 0.88 3.62
C LYS A 119 1.19 -0.53 3.28
N GLN A 120 0.36 -1.34 2.60
CA GLN A 120 0.75 -2.68 2.16
C GLN A 120 1.93 -2.63 1.19
N GLN A 121 1.90 -1.73 0.20
CA GLN A 121 3.02 -1.51 -0.71
C GLN A 121 4.30 -1.08 0.03
N ARG A 122 4.17 -0.20 1.03
CA ARG A 122 5.30 0.22 1.87
C ARG A 122 5.86 -0.93 2.71
N CYS A 123 5.02 -1.81 3.24
CA CYS A 123 5.45 -3.03 3.93
C CYS A 123 6.26 -3.94 3.00
N GLU A 124 5.78 -4.21 1.78
CA GLU A 124 6.50 -5.04 0.82
C GLU A 124 7.85 -4.42 0.42
N TYR A 125 7.87 -3.10 0.18
CA TYR A 125 9.11 -2.38 -0.09
C TYR A 125 10.12 -2.52 1.06
N LEU A 126 9.69 -2.24 2.30
CA LEU A 126 10.55 -2.34 3.48
C LEU A 126 11.05 -3.77 3.69
N LYS A 127 10.20 -4.78 3.50
CA LYS A 127 10.59 -6.19 3.59
C LYS A 127 11.69 -6.53 2.60
N GLN A 128 11.56 -6.14 1.33
CA GLN A 128 12.56 -6.39 0.30
C GLN A 128 13.88 -5.64 0.60
N LYS A 129 13.79 -4.36 0.98
CA LYS A 129 14.94 -3.53 1.37
C LYS A 129 15.68 -4.11 2.58
N LEU A 130 14.97 -4.51 3.63
CA LEU A 130 15.53 -5.09 4.84
C LEU A 130 16.20 -6.43 4.55
N THR A 131 15.57 -7.30 3.75
CA THR A 131 16.19 -8.55 3.30
C THR A 131 17.50 -8.31 2.57
N HIS A 132 17.54 -7.32 1.66
CA HIS A 132 18.75 -6.96 0.92
C HIS A 132 19.86 -6.45 1.86
N ILE A 133 19.55 -5.51 2.75
CA ILE A 133 20.53 -4.96 3.70
C ILE A 133 21.06 -6.06 4.63
N LYS A 134 20.19 -6.93 5.14
CA LYS A 134 20.58 -8.08 5.97
C LYS A 134 21.52 -9.01 5.21
N ALA A 135 21.24 -9.30 3.95
CA ALA A 135 22.10 -10.14 3.11
C ALA A 135 23.49 -9.51 2.93
N ARG A 136 23.57 -8.19 2.67
CA ARG A 136 24.87 -7.47 2.55
C ARG A 136 25.69 -7.56 3.84
N ILE A 137 25.05 -7.40 5.01
CA ILE A 137 25.72 -7.53 6.31
C ILE A 137 26.22 -8.97 6.53
N GLN A 138 25.37 -9.97 6.26
CA GLN A 138 25.72 -11.37 6.45
C GLN A 138 26.83 -11.87 5.51
N GLU A 139 26.88 -11.35 4.28
CA GLU A 139 27.95 -11.64 3.32
C GLU A 139 29.29 -11.10 3.83
N TYR A 140 29.33 -9.83 4.26
CA TYR A 140 30.53 -9.25 4.87
C TYR A 140 30.99 -9.99 6.13
N ASP A 141 30.05 -10.32 7.03
CA ASP A 141 30.37 -11.06 8.25
C ASP A 141 30.97 -12.43 7.94
N ARG A 142 30.50 -13.11 6.89
CA ARG A 142 31.05 -14.40 6.45
C ARG A 142 32.47 -14.25 5.91
N ASP A 143 32.69 -13.25 5.06
CA ASP A 143 33.99 -13.02 4.42
C ASP A 143 35.05 -12.56 5.44
N CYS A 144 34.66 -11.75 6.43
CA CYS A 144 35.54 -11.32 7.52
C CYS A 144 35.76 -12.38 8.60
N ASN A 145 34.83 -13.32 8.81
CA ASN A 145 35.01 -14.40 9.79
C ASN A 145 35.85 -15.57 9.26
N TRP A 146 36.28 -15.52 7.99
CA TRP A 146 37.25 -16.44 7.39
C TRP A 146 38.71 -15.96 7.53
N VAL A 147 38.92 -14.68 7.82
CA VAL A 147 40.23 -14.04 8.01
C VAL A 147 40.57 -13.99 9.50
#